data_AF-A0A920PSN5-F1
#
_entry.id   AF-A0A920PSN5-F1
#
_cell.length_a   1.000
_cell.length_b   1.000
_cell.length_c   1.000
_cell.angle_alpha   90.00
_cell.angle_beta   90.00
_cell.angle_gamma   90.00
#
_symmetry.space_group_name_H-M   'P 1'
#
loop_
_entity.id
_entity.type
_entity.pdbx_description
1 polymer ?
#
loop_
_entity_poly.entity_id
_entity_poly.type
_entity_poly.pdbx_seq_one_letter_code
_entity_poly.pdbx_strand_id
1 'polypeptide(L)'
;MGAEFTSSAFEAAITNAQLLASSLDEVDNPRGDIVFTADVTYFVGEIVEFIRELEAAASHRVIITIWSEPPPNRRARLFEMIYGEEQKILPGYQELLAVIWDMGILPDVRVMPELPWWENQRPSTRDGAVQLILDDSVVRPDIRDCARC
;
A
#
# COMPACT_ATOMS: atom_id res chain seq x y z
N MET A 1 -5.56 9.22 -9.11
CA MET A 1 -6.25 8.28 -8.19
C MET A 1 -7.77 8.22 -8.39
N GLY A 2 -8.51 9.34 -8.44
CA GLY A 2 -9.97 9.29 -8.56
C GLY A 2 -10.51 8.80 -9.92
N ALA A 3 -9.78 9.06 -11.01
CA ALA A 3 -10.14 8.58 -12.34
C ALA A 3 -9.94 7.06 -12.45
N GLU A 4 -8.86 6.56 -11.86
CA GLU A 4 -8.48 5.15 -11.79
C GLU A 4 -9.50 4.37 -10.96
N PHE A 5 -9.95 4.91 -9.81
CA PHE A 5 -11.06 4.34 -9.04
C PHE A 5 -12.32 4.16 -9.90
N THR A 6 -12.70 5.20 -10.64
CA THR A 6 -13.90 5.16 -11.50
C THR A 6 -13.76 4.14 -12.63
N SER A 7 -12.58 4.06 -13.26
CA SER A 7 -12.28 3.07 -14.29
C SER A 7 -12.38 1.65 -13.74
N SER A 8 -11.74 1.37 -12.59
CA SER A 8 -11.78 0.05 -11.97
C SER A 8 -13.18 -0.37 -11.54
N ALA A 9 -13.97 0.55 -10.97
CA ALA A 9 -15.37 0.27 -10.63
C ALA A 9 -16.20 -0.07 -11.88
N PHE A 10 -16.00 0.68 -12.98
CA PHE A 10 -16.66 0.42 -14.25
C PHE A 10 -16.26 -0.93 -14.85
N GLU A 11 -14.96 -1.23 -14.93
CA GLU A 11 -14.42 -2.49 -15.45
C GLU A 11 -14.91 -3.70 -14.65
N ALA A 12 -15.05 -3.55 -13.33
CA ALA A 12 -15.60 -4.58 -12.45
C ALA A 12 -17.13 -4.65 -12.44
N ALA A 13 -17.83 -3.81 -13.24
CA ALA A 13 -19.28 -3.66 -13.26
C ALA A 13 -19.91 -3.35 -11.88
N ILE A 14 -19.18 -2.62 -11.02
CA ILE A 14 -19.65 -2.17 -9.72
C ILE A 14 -20.38 -0.83 -9.89
N THR A 15 -21.69 -0.82 -9.69
CA THR A 15 -22.54 0.35 -9.90
C THR A 15 -22.83 1.15 -8.63
N ASN A 16 -22.47 0.61 -7.47
CA ASN A 16 -22.72 1.18 -6.14
C ASN A 16 -21.42 1.60 -5.43
N ALA A 17 -20.46 2.11 -6.19
CA ALA A 17 -19.20 2.63 -5.68
C ALA A 17 -19.23 4.16 -5.64
N GLN A 18 -18.73 4.74 -4.54
CA GLN A 18 -18.57 6.18 -4.39
C GLN A 18 -17.15 6.49 -3.92
N LEU A 19 -16.53 7.49 -4.55
CA LEU A 19 -15.26 8.05 -4.08
C LEU A 19 -15.54 9.24 -3.18
N LEU A 20 -15.00 9.19 -1.96
CA LEU A 20 -14.93 10.33 -1.06
C LEU A 20 -13.47 10.80 -1.04
N ALA A 21 -13.23 11.98 -1.60
CA ALA A 21 -11.90 12.59 -1.66
C ALA A 21 -11.66 13.46 -0.43
N SER A 22 -11.58 12.83 0.74
CA SER A 22 -11.33 13.46 2.04
C SER A 22 -10.43 12.56 2.89
N SER A 23 -9.88 13.13 3.96
CA SER A 23 -9.21 12.34 4.99
C SER A 23 -10.21 11.50 5.79
N LEU A 24 -9.74 10.47 6.50
CA LEU A 24 -10.62 9.58 7.27
C LEU A 24 -11.22 10.28 8.51
N ASP A 25 -10.49 11.24 9.08
CA ASP A 25 -10.90 12.10 10.18
C ASP A 25 -11.79 13.27 9.73
N GLU A 26 -11.87 13.50 8.41
CA GLU A 26 -12.64 14.58 7.82
C GLU A 26 -14.00 14.10 7.30
N VAL A 27 -15.04 14.90 7.60
CA VAL A 27 -16.44 14.70 7.18
C VAL A 27 -17.11 13.48 7.83
N ASP A 28 -18.45 13.48 7.79
CA ASP A 28 -19.39 12.44 8.23
C ASP A 28 -19.15 11.13 7.46
N ASN A 29 -17.96 10.54 7.63
CA ASN A 29 -17.51 9.41 6.85
C ASN A 29 -18.46 8.24 7.07
N PRO A 30 -18.88 7.57 5.98
CA PRO A 30 -19.91 6.56 6.06
C PRO A 30 -19.41 5.42 6.94
N ARG A 31 -20.20 5.11 7.96
CA ARG A 31 -20.01 3.86 8.72
C ARG A 31 -20.36 2.69 7.81
N GLY A 32 -19.50 1.67 7.84
CA GLY A 32 -19.69 0.44 7.08
C GLY A 32 -19.69 -0.77 8.00
N ASP A 33 -20.26 -1.88 7.54
CA ASP A 33 -20.13 -3.16 8.25
C ASP A 33 -18.67 -3.61 8.30
N ILE A 34 -17.95 -3.36 7.22
CA ILE A 34 -16.53 -3.68 7.07
C ILE A 34 -15.79 -2.41 6.67
N VAL A 35 -14.70 -2.13 7.38
CA VAL A 35 -13.70 -1.14 6.96
C VAL A 35 -12.47 -1.89 6.48
N PHE A 36 -11.97 -1.52 5.30
CA PHE A 36 -10.89 -2.21 4.64
C PHE A 36 -9.79 -1.21 4.23
N THR A 37 -8.55 -1.53 4.54
CA THR A 37 -7.38 -0.75 4.11
C THR A 37 -6.34 -1.67 3.48
N ALA A 38 -5.77 -1.26 2.33
CA ALA A 38 -4.69 -1.98 1.67
C ALA A 38 -3.49 -1.08 1.49
N ASP A 39 -2.34 -1.47 2.06
CA ASP A 39 -1.05 -0.81 1.88
C ASP A 39 -0.99 0.67 2.32
N VAL A 40 -1.83 1.04 3.30
CA VAL A 40 -1.92 2.41 3.83
C VAL A 40 -0.97 2.65 5.02
N THR A 41 -0.87 1.68 5.93
CA THR A 41 -0.30 1.90 7.27
C THR A 41 1.18 2.29 7.27
N TYR A 42 1.94 1.97 6.23
CA TYR A 42 3.36 2.34 6.13
C TYR A 42 3.60 3.85 6.09
N PHE A 43 2.56 4.63 5.73
CA PHE A 43 2.63 6.08 5.55
C PHE A 43 1.90 6.86 6.65
N VAL A 44 1.32 6.15 7.63
CA VAL A 44 0.58 6.77 8.73
C VAL A 44 1.53 7.04 9.88
N GLY A 45 1.70 8.32 10.21
CA GLY A 45 2.50 8.75 11.37
C GLY A 45 1.81 8.41 12.70
N GLU A 46 0.58 8.88 12.86
CA GLU A 46 -0.24 8.68 14.06
C GLU A 46 -1.08 7.38 13.93
N ILE A 47 -0.40 6.24 14.04
CA ILE A 47 -1.01 4.93 13.75
C ILE A 47 -2.12 4.54 14.74
N VAL A 48 -2.02 4.96 16.01
CA VAL A 48 -3.02 4.62 17.04
C VAL A 48 -4.35 5.32 16.75
N GLU A 49 -4.30 6.60 16.43
CA GLU A 49 -5.42 7.45 16.06
C GLU A 49 -6.09 6.89 14.80
N PHE A 50 -5.31 6.55 13.79
CA PHE A 50 -5.80 5.91 12.57
C PHE A 50 -6.53 4.60 12.86
N ILE A 51 -5.98 3.70 13.70
CA ILE A 51 -6.66 2.45 14.07
C ILE A 51 -8.00 2.74 14.75
N ARG A 52 -8.05 3.73 15.66
CA ARG A 52 -9.30 4.12 16.33
C ARG A 52 -10.34 4.66 15.36
N GLU A 53 -9.93 5.40 14.34
CA GLU A 53 -10.81 5.88 13.28
C GLU A 53 -11.40 4.71 12.47
N LEU A 54 -10.59 3.70 12.15
CA LEU A 54 -11.08 2.47 11.49
C LEU A 54 -12.10 1.73 12.39
N GLU A 55 -11.82 1.61 13.69
CA GLU A 55 -12.75 1.01 14.65
C GLU A 55 -14.06 1.80 14.75
N ALA A 56 -14.00 3.14 14.74
CA ALA A 56 -15.17 4.01 14.82
C ALA A 56 -16.03 3.98 13.54
N ALA A 57 -15.40 3.76 12.38
CA ALA A 57 -16.06 3.65 11.09
C ALA A 57 -16.66 2.26 10.84
N ALA A 58 -16.19 1.22 11.53
CA ALA A 58 -16.66 -0.16 11.36
C ALA A 58 -17.78 -0.51 12.36
N SER A 59 -18.89 -1.05 11.87
CA SER A 59 -19.93 -1.63 12.75
C SER A 59 -19.62 -3.07 13.16
N HIS A 60 -18.83 -3.80 12.36
CA HIS A 60 -18.58 -5.23 12.58
C HIS A 60 -17.10 -5.63 12.48
N ARG A 61 -16.35 -5.25 11.44
CA ARG A 61 -14.95 -5.70 11.31
C ARG A 61 -14.06 -4.69 10.58
N VAL A 62 -12.84 -4.52 11.10
CA VAL A 62 -11.74 -3.85 10.40
C VAL A 62 -10.84 -4.92 9.76
N ILE A 63 -10.46 -4.71 8.52
CA ILE A 63 -9.53 -5.57 7.77
C ILE A 63 -8.37 -4.70 7.27
N ILE A 64 -7.17 -5.00 7.73
CA ILE A 64 -5.93 -4.35 7.28
C ILE A 64 -5.12 -5.38 6.50
N THR A 65 -4.82 -5.07 5.24
CA THR A 65 -3.94 -5.89 4.40
C THR A 65 -2.65 -5.15 4.13
N ILE A 66 -1.54 -5.81 4.44
CA ILE A 66 -0.18 -5.33 4.24
C ILE A 66 0.73 -6.49 3.80
N TRP A 67 1.85 -6.14 3.21
CA TRP A 67 2.95 -7.02 2.85
C TRP A 67 3.88 -7.28 4.03
N SER A 68 4.50 -8.46 4.03
CA SER A 68 5.57 -8.78 4.98
C SER A 68 6.76 -7.82 4.86
N GLU A 69 7.08 -7.42 3.63
CA GLU A 69 8.02 -6.34 3.31
C GLU A 69 7.23 -5.18 2.68
N PRO A 70 7.21 -3.98 3.29
CA PRO A 70 6.53 -2.82 2.75
C PRO A 70 6.96 -2.57 1.29
N PRO A 71 6.01 -2.38 0.35
CA PRO A 71 6.33 -2.20 -1.07
C PRO A 71 7.41 -1.15 -1.35
N PRO A 72 7.45 0.01 -0.65
CA PRO A 72 8.50 1.00 -0.88
C PRO A 72 9.91 0.49 -0.58
N ASN A 73 10.08 -0.45 0.36
CA ASN A 73 11.39 -0.96 0.79
C ASN A 73 11.94 -2.07 -0.09
N ARG A 74 11.09 -2.74 -0.90
CA ARG A 74 11.49 -3.83 -1.80
C ARG A 74 12.57 -3.46 -2.81
N ARG A 75 12.77 -2.15 -3.04
CA ARG A 75 13.75 -1.61 -3.98
C ARG A 75 14.79 -0.71 -3.31
N ALA A 76 15.07 -0.92 -2.02
CA ALA A 76 16.05 -0.13 -1.26
C ALA A 76 17.41 -0.01 -1.96
N ARG A 77 17.90 -1.07 -2.62
CA ARG A 77 19.16 -1.02 -3.36
C ARG A 77 19.11 -0.09 -4.57
N LEU A 78 17.99 -0.06 -5.29
CA LEU A 78 17.79 0.86 -6.41
C LEU A 78 17.67 2.30 -5.91
N PHE A 79 16.95 2.50 -4.80
CA PHE A 79 16.87 3.80 -4.13
C PHE A 79 18.27 4.33 -3.79
N GLU A 80 19.12 3.52 -3.15
CA GLU A 80 20.49 3.89 -2.81
C GLU A 80 21.33 4.26 -4.04
N MET A 81 21.22 3.50 -5.14
CA MET A 81 21.94 3.82 -6.39
C MET A 81 21.47 5.15 -7.01
N ILE A 82 20.18 5.49 -6.88
CA ILE A 82 19.57 6.68 -7.48
C ILE A 82 19.81 7.94 -6.63
N TYR A 83 19.71 7.82 -5.31
CA TYR A 83 19.73 8.95 -4.38
C TYR A 83 21.05 9.07 -3.61
N GLY A 84 21.91 8.06 -3.65
CA GLY A 84 23.20 8.06 -2.95
C GLY A 84 23.07 7.89 -1.44
N GLU A 85 21.89 7.50 -0.94
CA GLU A 85 21.62 7.30 0.48
C GLU A 85 20.78 6.05 0.73
N GLU A 86 20.95 5.45 1.91
CA GLU A 86 20.18 4.27 2.31
C GLU A 86 18.70 4.65 2.51
N GLN A 87 17.80 3.82 1.99
CA GLN A 87 16.37 4.04 2.18
C GLN A 87 15.99 3.71 3.63
N LYS A 88 15.26 4.63 4.28
CA LYS A 88 14.66 4.32 5.59
C LYS A 88 13.66 3.17 5.49
N ILE A 89 13.74 2.24 6.43
CA ILE A 89 12.79 1.15 6.58
C ILE A 89 11.46 1.73 7.09
N LEU A 90 10.37 1.45 6.38
CA LEU A 90 9.03 1.81 6.82
C LEU A 90 8.51 0.75 7.80
N PRO A 91 7.64 1.12 8.75
CA PRO A 91 7.09 0.18 9.72
C PRO A 91 6.29 -0.91 8.99
N GLY A 92 6.64 -2.18 9.22
CA GLY A 92 5.98 -3.32 8.60
C GLY A 92 4.91 -3.92 9.51
N TYR A 93 4.57 -5.18 9.25
CA TYR A 93 3.57 -5.89 10.04
C TYR A 93 4.01 -6.14 11.48
N GLN A 94 5.31 -6.24 11.75
CA GLN A 94 5.82 -6.50 13.10
C GLN A 94 5.56 -5.30 14.02
N GLU A 95 5.87 -4.10 13.54
CA GLU A 95 5.62 -2.84 14.24
C GLU A 95 4.13 -2.61 14.41
N LEU A 96 3.33 -2.85 13.36
CA LEU A 96 1.89 -2.69 13.42
C LEU A 96 1.24 -3.64 14.45
N LEU A 97 1.62 -4.93 14.45
CA LEU A 97 1.08 -5.89 15.41
C LEU A 97 1.43 -5.54 16.86
N ALA A 98 2.65 -5.06 17.10
CA ALA A 98 3.06 -4.61 18.43
C ALA A 98 2.16 -3.47 18.93
N VAL A 99 1.90 -2.46 18.09
CA VAL A 99 1.02 -1.34 18.46
C VAL A 99 -0.42 -1.82 18.71
N ILE A 100 -0.98 -2.67 17.84
CA ILE A 100 -2.35 -3.18 18.01
C ILE A 100 -2.46 -3.96 19.33
N TRP A 101 -1.45 -4.76 19.69
CA TRP A 101 -1.42 -5.46 20.98
C TRP A 101 -1.29 -4.51 22.17
N ASP A 102 -0.47 -3.47 22.08
CA ASP A 102 -0.34 -2.45 23.13
C ASP A 102 -1.64 -1.66 23.33
N MET A 103 -2.45 -1.51 22.28
CA MET A 103 -3.82 -0.97 22.36
C MET A 103 -4.82 -1.93 23.03
N GLY A 104 -4.41 -3.16 23.37
CA GLY A 104 -5.28 -4.18 23.96
C GLY A 104 -6.15 -4.92 22.95
N ILE A 105 -5.88 -4.78 21.66
CA ILE A 105 -6.62 -5.43 20.57
C ILE A 105 -5.86 -6.70 20.17
N LEU A 106 -6.54 -7.84 20.08
CA LEU A 106 -5.95 -9.11 19.63
C LEU A 106 -6.52 -9.47 18.26
N PRO A 107 -5.84 -9.10 17.15
CA PRO A 107 -6.37 -9.31 15.81
C PRO A 107 -6.22 -10.76 15.37
N ASP A 108 -7.17 -11.22 14.55
CA ASP A 108 -7.02 -12.46 13.77
C ASP A 108 -6.00 -12.23 12.63
N VAL A 109 -4.80 -12.81 12.75
CA VAL A 109 -3.75 -12.66 11.72
C VAL A 109 -3.82 -13.83 10.73
N ARG A 110 -3.93 -13.51 9.44
CA ARG A 110 -3.88 -14.50 8.35
C ARG A 110 -2.74 -14.15 7.39
N VAL A 111 -1.80 -15.08 7.24
CA VAL A 111 -0.74 -14.99 6.23
C VAL A 111 -1.25 -15.64 4.95
N MET A 112 -1.24 -14.88 3.85
CA MET A 112 -1.64 -15.41 2.54
C MET A 112 -0.50 -16.22 1.93
N PRO A 113 -0.77 -17.42 1.37
CA PRO A 113 0.26 -18.34 0.90
C PRO A 113 0.86 -17.95 -0.45
N GLU A 114 0.18 -17.12 -1.24
CA GLU A 114 0.56 -16.79 -2.62
C GLU A 114 1.11 -15.37 -2.72
N LEU A 115 2.24 -15.23 -3.43
CA LEU A 115 2.66 -13.93 -3.95
C LEU A 115 1.65 -13.49 -5.02
N PRO A 116 1.33 -12.19 -5.13
CA PRO A 116 0.46 -11.69 -6.18
C PRO A 116 0.87 -12.15 -7.55
N TRP A 117 -0.12 -12.30 -8.43
CA TRP A 117 0.10 -12.65 -9.83
C TRP A 117 1.06 -11.70 -10.55
N TRP A 118 1.18 -10.43 -10.13
CA TRP A 118 2.14 -9.47 -10.69
C TRP A 118 3.58 -9.64 -10.19
N GLU A 119 3.81 -10.23 -9.02
CA GLU A 119 5.18 -10.57 -8.56
C GLU A 119 5.71 -11.85 -9.22
N ASN A 120 4.81 -12.69 -9.72
CA ASN A 120 5.15 -13.94 -10.41
C ASN A 120 5.63 -13.71 -11.85
N GLN A 121 5.45 -12.51 -12.42
CA GLN A 121 5.91 -12.15 -13.76
C GLN A 121 7.27 -11.45 -13.72
N ARG A 122 8.32 -12.18 -13.31
CA ARG A 122 9.69 -11.67 -13.42
C ARG A 122 10.13 -11.70 -14.89
N PRO A 123 10.64 -10.59 -15.46
CA PRO A 123 11.20 -10.60 -16.80
C PRO A 123 12.31 -11.65 -16.91
N SER A 124 12.28 -12.45 -17.97
CA SER A 124 13.29 -13.51 -18.21
C SER A 124 14.59 -12.96 -18.79
N THR A 125 14.63 -11.68 -19.17
CA THR A 125 15.79 -11.03 -19.79
C THR A 125 16.21 -9.80 -18.99
N ARG A 126 17.51 -9.48 -19.06
CA ARG A 126 18.07 -8.25 -18.49
C ARG A 126 17.37 -7.02 -19.04
N ASP A 127 17.18 -6.94 -20.36
CA ASP A 127 16.54 -5.80 -21.01
C ASP A 127 15.07 -5.66 -20.58
N GLY A 128 14.36 -6.78 -20.42
CA GLY A 128 13.01 -6.78 -19.86
C GLY A 128 12.97 -6.31 -18.40
N ALA A 129 13.98 -6.66 -17.60
CA ALA A 129 14.09 -6.17 -16.23
C ALA A 129 14.40 -4.66 -16.17
N VAL A 130 15.27 -4.17 -17.05
CA VAL A 130 15.58 -2.73 -17.16
C VAL A 130 14.34 -1.95 -17.62
N GLN A 131 13.62 -2.45 -18.62
CA GLN A 131 12.41 -1.80 -19.13
C GLN A 131 11.30 -1.77 -18.06
N LEU A 132 11.10 -2.87 -17.32
CA LEU A 132 10.16 -2.91 -16.19
C LEU A 132 10.47 -1.86 -15.12
N ILE A 133 11.75 -1.65 -14.81
CA ILE A 133 12.17 -0.62 -13.85
C ILE A 133 11.90 0.78 -14.40
N LEU A 134 12.20 1.02 -15.68
CA LEU A 134 12.02 2.33 -16.33
C LEU A 134 10.57 2.74 -16.47
N ASP A 135 9.68 1.78 -16.73
CA ASP A 135 8.25 2.01 -16.84
C ASP A 135 7.59 2.27 -15.48
N ASP A 136 8.32 2.02 -14.38
CA ASP A 136 7.82 2.35 -13.06
C ASP A 136 7.74 3.86 -12.85
N SER A 137 6.61 4.27 -12.29
CA SER A 137 6.24 5.64 -11.93
C SER A 137 7.20 6.30 -10.92
N VAL A 138 7.99 5.51 -10.20
CA VAL A 138 8.92 6.00 -9.17
C VAL A 138 10.29 6.44 -9.70
N VAL A 139 10.60 6.19 -10.98
CA VAL A 139 11.86 6.64 -11.59
C VAL A 139 11.73 8.10 -12.02
N ARG A 140 12.55 8.97 -11.44
CA ARG A 140 12.57 10.40 -11.81
C ARG A 140 12.85 10.55 -13.33
N PRO A 141 12.16 11.48 -14.02
CA PRO A 141 12.26 11.60 -15.48
C PRO A 141 13.69 11.81 -16.00
N ASP A 142 14.53 12.53 -15.25
CA ASP A 142 15.93 12.83 -15.55
C ASP A 142 16.85 11.60 -15.50
N ILE A 143 16.44 10.53 -14.83
CA ILE A 143 17.21 9.28 -14.71
C ILE A 143 16.86 8.28 -15.81
N ARG A 144 15.70 8.44 -16.46
CA ARG A 144 15.26 7.55 -17.55
C ARG A 144 16.22 7.57 -18.75
N ASP A 145 16.86 8.72 -18.99
CA ASP A 145 17.81 8.88 -20.08
C ASP A 145 19.19 8.26 -19.77
N CYS A 146 19.62 8.25 -18.50
CA CYS A 146 20.89 7.65 -18.09
C CYS A 146 20.89 6.11 -18.10
N ALA A 147 19.74 5.46 -17.88
CA ALA A 147 19.66 4.01 -17.81
C ALA A 147 19.61 3.30 -19.17
N ARG A 148 19.53 4.06 -20.28
CA ARG A 148 19.52 3.53 -21.67
C ARG A 148 20.89 3.55 -22.36
N CYS A 149 21.95 3.99 -21.67
CA CYS A 149 23.33 4.01 -22.17
C CYS A 149 24.12 2.75 -21.82
#